data_AF-A0AA38Q1Y0-F1
#
_entry.id   AF-A0AA38Q1Y0-F1
#
_cell.length_a   1.000
_cell.length_b   1.000
_cell.length_c   1.000
_cell.angle_alpha   90.00
_cell.angle_beta   90.00
_cell.angle_gamma   90.00
#
_symmetry.space_group_name_H-M   'P 1'
#
loop_
_entity.id
_entity.type
_entity.pdbx_description
1 polymer ?
#
loop_
_entity_poly.entity_id
_entity_poly.type
_entity_poly.pdbx_seq_one_letter_code
_entity_poly.pdbx_strand_id
1 'polypeptide(L)'
;MRISLHKISPFPFLCTFCRNSRAMSSSSYETWSKDELIARLQELEGLNNSLQNSTAKSFARKRPDSPLLAPSTRQSNKFDFASYPRRKIALKFCYSGWEYNGLAYQLKPTPLPTVEGVIFDALTRTRLIDPAAGYDGCSWEKCGRTDRGVSAAGQVISLWVRSVLEENMNQTVAQGPTSTVEDSIEEPAIDEESTMLDDGFGSLSLNDRDEELPAPLSTPARTSKPELDYVAILNRVLPPTIRILAWSPVSPTFSARFACKCRHYKYFFSSERLDISKMRDAASRLLGLHDFRNMCKLDPAKQITIFDRRILRADIDPVDPSTSAASSSMYVLNLIGTAFLYHQVRHIMAVLFLVGRGLEHPSVVTSLLNTKEGLESFQPGESHEVVDSKPQYQMADALPLMLWDCMYSDDDVDWRTDGYESTSDQSNDSTEDGRGIYHLLHSTRSRSQIYLALNQHFLDAASNFFPEPWATTKEGVVGIRFGGNVMIETPLGGGTSRKLQQYVPLLKRKRLDPVYVVNERWRNGKGFRRDQRRMAAGENEDE
;
A
#
# COMPACT_ATOMS: atom_id res chain seq x y z
N MET A 1 45.96 -45.15 30.24
CA MET A 1 47.12 -44.78 29.39
C MET A 1 46.81 -43.46 28.71
N ARG A 2 47.65 -42.44 28.94
CA ARG A 2 47.68 -41.17 28.20
C ARG A 2 48.10 -41.45 26.74
N ILE A 3 47.64 -40.64 25.80
CA ILE A 3 48.46 -39.73 24.96
C ILE A 3 47.54 -38.93 24.01
N SER A 4 47.82 -37.63 23.94
CA SER A 4 47.27 -36.61 23.03
C SER A 4 48.29 -36.33 21.91
N LEU A 5 47.90 -35.52 20.91
CA LEU A 5 48.64 -34.86 19.80
C LEU A 5 48.08 -35.30 18.43
N HIS A 6 47.86 -34.47 17.40
CA HIS A 6 47.82 -33.01 17.22
C HIS A 6 47.20 -32.71 15.83
N LYS A 7 46.84 -31.44 15.60
CA LYS A 7 46.27 -30.81 14.39
C LYS A 7 46.96 -31.15 13.06
N ILE A 8 46.19 -31.25 11.97
CA ILE A 8 46.65 -30.98 10.59
C ILE A 8 45.56 -30.18 9.84
N SER A 9 45.94 -29.00 9.35
CA SER A 9 45.21 -28.14 8.40
C SER A 9 45.68 -28.41 6.96
N PRO A 10 44.87 -28.16 5.91
CA PRO A 10 45.31 -28.29 4.53
C PRO A 10 45.91 -27.00 3.94
N PHE A 11 46.95 -27.14 3.12
CA PHE A 11 47.57 -26.10 2.29
C PHE A 11 46.87 -25.98 0.90
N PRO A 12 47.04 -24.86 0.18
CA PRO A 12 46.20 -24.40 -0.94
C PRO A 12 46.87 -24.57 -2.32
N PHE A 13 46.08 -24.46 -3.40
CA PHE A 13 46.59 -24.25 -4.76
C PHE A 13 46.34 -22.80 -5.21
N LEU A 14 47.42 -22.11 -5.58
CA LEU A 14 47.47 -20.81 -6.24
C LEU A 14 47.37 -20.95 -7.77
N CYS A 15 46.79 -19.94 -8.43
CA CYS A 15 47.29 -19.45 -9.71
C CYS A 15 47.08 -17.92 -9.86
N THR A 16 48.11 -17.19 -9.44
CA THR A 16 48.70 -15.96 -10.04
C THR A 16 48.03 -15.27 -11.23
N PHE A 17 47.52 -14.04 -11.02
CA PHE A 17 47.86 -12.84 -11.81
C PHE A 17 47.31 -11.56 -11.13
N CYS A 18 48.11 -10.93 -10.26
CA CYS A 18 48.10 -9.48 -10.01
C CYS A 18 49.18 -9.10 -8.97
N ARG A 19 50.37 -8.74 -9.45
CA ARG A 19 51.41 -8.09 -8.65
C ARG A 19 51.26 -6.58 -8.81
N ASN A 20 50.72 -5.92 -7.79
CA ASN A 20 51.15 -4.61 -7.26
C ASN A 20 50.02 -3.97 -6.44
N SER A 21 49.93 -4.33 -5.16
CA SER A 21 49.40 -3.40 -4.15
C SER A 21 50.14 -3.65 -2.84
N ARG A 22 50.69 -2.56 -2.29
CA ARG A 22 51.29 -2.52 -0.96
C ARG A 22 50.28 -3.04 0.07
N ALA A 23 50.77 -3.89 0.97
CA ALA A 23 50.04 -4.37 2.14
C ALA A 23 49.46 -3.20 2.96
N MET A 24 48.16 -3.25 3.26
CA MET A 24 47.56 -2.57 4.42
C MET A 24 46.78 -3.60 5.23
N SER A 25 47.14 -3.69 6.50
CA SER A 25 46.60 -4.61 7.49
C SER A 25 45.11 -4.39 7.74
N SER A 26 44.36 -5.48 7.73
CA SER A 26 43.05 -5.57 8.39
C SER A 26 43.25 -5.57 9.91
N SER A 27 43.02 -4.44 10.57
CA SER A 27 42.89 -4.39 12.03
C SER A 27 41.51 -3.85 12.40
N SER A 28 40.74 -4.70 13.10
CA SER A 28 39.37 -4.54 13.57
C SER A 28 39.04 -3.15 14.15
N TYR A 29 37.89 -2.62 13.75
CA TYR A 29 37.18 -1.52 14.42
C TYR A 29 36.59 -1.92 15.79
N GLU A 30 36.75 -3.17 16.21
CA GLU A 30 36.13 -3.75 17.41
C GLU A 30 36.66 -3.15 18.72
N THR A 31 37.84 -2.54 18.73
CA THR A 31 38.46 -1.94 19.92
C THR A 31 38.38 -0.41 19.96
N TRP A 32 37.70 0.22 19.01
CA TRP A 32 37.68 1.68 18.88
C TRP A 32 36.58 2.30 19.74
N SER A 33 36.90 3.44 20.36
CA SER A 33 35.91 4.26 21.05
C SER A 33 35.00 4.97 20.05
N LYS A 34 33.83 5.43 20.53
CA LYS A 34 32.83 6.11 19.70
C LYS A 34 33.41 7.34 18.99
N ASP A 35 34.27 8.11 19.68
CA ASP A 35 34.83 9.34 19.14
C ASP A 35 35.90 9.07 18.08
N GLU A 36 36.67 7.99 18.23
CA GLU A 36 37.65 7.54 17.21
C GLU A 36 36.96 7.04 15.94
N LEU A 37 35.83 6.34 16.07
CA LEU A 37 35.02 5.91 14.93
C LEU A 37 34.43 7.09 14.17
N ILE A 38 33.96 8.12 14.88
CA ILE A 38 33.41 9.34 14.29
C ILE A 38 34.51 10.11 13.55
N ALA A 39 35.69 10.26 14.14
CA ALA A 39 36.83 10.91 13.50
C ALA A 39 37.25 10.18 12.21
N ARG A 40 37.23 8.84 12.22
CA ARG A 40 37.57 8.04 11.03
C ARG A 40 36.54 8.13 9.92
N LEU A 41 35.25 8.20 10.26
CA LEU A 41 34.18 8.44 9.30
C LEU A 41 34.36 9.79 8.60
N GLN A 42 34.65 10.85 9.36
CA GLN A 42 34.89 12.19 8.80
C GLN A 42 36.12 12.24 7.88
N GLU A 43 37.19 11.51 8.23
CA GLU A 43 38.39 11.39 7.40
C GLU A 43 38.09 10.67 6.07
N LEU A 44 37.33 9.56 6.12
CA LEU A 44 36.95 8.80 4.93
C LEU A 44 36.02 9.59 4.01
N GLU A 45 35.09 10.36 4.57
CA GLU A 45 34.22 11.26 3.81
C GLU A 45 35.01 12.38 3.13
N GLY A 46 36.00 12.95 3.82
CA GLY A 46 36.92 13.94 3.24
C GLY A 46 37.76 13.38 2.08
N LEU A 47 38.26 12.15 2.23
CA LEU A 47 39.02 11.46 1.18
C LEU A 47 38.16 11.13 -0.05
N ASN A 48 36.92 10.68 0.16
CA ASN A 48 36.00 10.37 -0.93
C ASN A 48 35.63 11.63 -1.74
N ASN A 49 35.44 12.77 -1.08
CA ASN A 49 35.21 14.06 -1.74
C ASN A 49 36.44 14.55 -2.53
N SER A 50 37.65 14.29 -2.02
CA SER A 50 38.90 14.62 -2.74
C SER A 50 39.10 13.74 -3.99
N LEU A 51 38.78 12.44 -3.88
CA LEU A 51 38.82 11.49 -5.00
C LEU A 51 37.82 11.87 -6.10
N GLN A 52 36.59 12.23 -5.75
CA GLN A 52 35.57 12.70 -6.72
C GLN A 52 36.01 13.97 -7.47
N ASN A 53 36.65 14.91 -6.77
CA ASN A 53 37.17 16.14 -7.37
C ASN A 53 38.40 15.90 -8.27
N SER A 54 39.20 14.87 -7.98
CA SER A 54 40.36 14.49 -8.81
C SER A 54 39.94 13.77 -10.11
N THR A 55 38.90 12.93 -10.07
CA THR A 55 38.35 12.27 -11.26
C THR A 55 37.72 13.27 -12.24
N ALA A 56 37.08 14.33 -11.73
CA ALA A 56 36.50 15.40 -12.55
C ALA A 56 37.55 16.23 -13.31
N LYS A 57 38.80 16.33 -12.81
CA LYS A 57 39.89 17.06 -13.47
C LYS A 57 40.60 16.27 -14.59
N SER A 58 40.42 14.95 -14.65
CA SER A 58 41.13 14.10 -15.62
C SER A 58 40.47 13.99 -17.01
N PHE A 59 39.21 14.40 -17.15
CA PHE A 59 38.45 14.30 -18.41
C PHE A 59 38.45 15.57 -19.29
N ALA A 60 39.17 16.63 -18.91
CA ALA A 60 39.24 17.86 -19.69
C ALA A 60 40.56 17.93 -20.51
N ARG A 61 40.55 17.43 -21.75
CA ARG A 61 41.63 17.66 -22.74
C ARG A 61 41.12 18.44 -23.97
N LYS A 62 41.55 19.71 -24.01
CA LYS A 62 41.84 20.65 -25.11
C LYS A 62 40.92 20.71 -26.36
N ARG A 63 40.25 21.86 -26.53
CA ARG A 63 40.01 22.54 -27.82
C ARG A 63 40.53 23.99 -27.73
N PRO A 64 41.02 24.61 -28.82
CA PRO A 64 41.78 25.85 -28.74
C PRO A 64 40.92 27.11 -28.73
N ASP A 65 41.35 28.03 -27.87
CA ASP A 65 41.21 29.48 -27.75
C ASP A 65 40.17 30.25 -28.60
N SER A 66 39.20 30.83 -27.89
CA SER A 66 38.46 32.05 -28.27
C SER A 66 38.19 32.85 -26.99
N PRO A 67 38.14 34.20 -27.03
CA PRO A 67 38.28 35.04 -25.83
C PRO A 67 37.15 34.80 -24.82
N LEU A 68 37.55 34.59 -23.57
CA LEU A 68 36.69 34.30 -22.43
C LEU A 68 35.73 35.45 -22.13
N LEU A 69 34.44 35.25 -22.42
CA LEU A 69 33.39 35.91 -21.63
C LEU A 69 33.41 35.29 -20.23
N ALA A 70 33.36 36.14 -19.21
CA ALA A 70 33.31 35.77 -17.80
C ALA A 70 32.27 34.68 -17.53
N PRO A 71 32.51 33.75 -16.59
CA PRO A 71 31.57 32.69 -16.30
C PRO A 71 30.27 33.30 -15.79
N SER A 72 29.22 33.21 -16.60
CA SER A 72 27.85 33.44 -16.16
C SER A 72 27.63 32.57 -14.92
N THR A 73 27.43 33.22 -13.78
CA THR A 73 26.80 32.63 -12.62
C THR A 73 25.45 32.09 -13.10
N ARG A 74 25.37 30.78 -13.36
CA ARG A 74 24.09 30.09 -13.49
C ARG A 74 23.39 30.22 -12.15
N GLN A 75 22.63 31.31 -12.00
CA GLN A 75 21.59 31.39 -10.99
C GLN A 75 20.74 30.13 -11.17
N SER A 76 20.60 29.33 -10.12
CA SER A 76 19.64 28.23 -10.16
C SER A 76 18.28 28.88 -10.32
N ASN A 77 17.74 28.90 -11.55
CA ASN A 77 16.41 29.42 -11.81
C ASN A 77 15.44 28.64 -10.91
N LYS A 78 14.96 29.29 -9.85
CA LYS A 78 13.99 28.73 -8.92
C LYS A 78 12.76 28.43 -9.76
N PHE A 79 12.32 27.16 -9.75
CA PHE A 79 11.15 26.76 -10.51
C PHE A 79 9.92 27.47 -9.93
N ASP A 80 9.22 28.25 -10.75
CA ASP A 80 8.04 28.96 -10.34
C ASP A 80 6.79 28.10 -10.56
N PHE A 81 6.22 27.58 -9.48
CA PHE A 81 5.02 26.75 -9.52
C PHE A 81 3.76 27.54 -9.90
N ALA A 82 3.72 28.86 -9.67
CA ALA A 82 2.55 29.68 -9.99
C ALA A 82 2.36 29.87 -11.50
N SER A 83 3.42 29.68 -12.28
CA SER A 83 3.40 29.80 -13.75
C SER A 83 2.77 28.61 -14.47
N TYR A 84 2.38 27.55 -13.75
CA TYR A 84 1.79 26.34 -14.32
C TYR A 84 0.40 26.07 -13.75
N PRO A 85 -0.55 25.58 -14.57
CA PRO A 85 -1.84 25.16 -14.07
C PRO A 85 -1.70 23.93 -13.17
N ARG A 86 -2.68 23.74 -12.30
CA ARG A 86 -2.76 22.58 -11.41
C ARG A 86 -4.05 21.82 -11.65
N ARG A 87 -4.03 20.53 -11.35
CA ARG A 87 -5.19 19.64 -11.44
C ARG A 87 -5.25 18.73 -10.24
N LYS A 88 -6.48 18.44 -9.78
CA LYS A 88 -6.70 17.38 -8.80
C LYS A 88 -6.63 16.02 -9.49
N ILE A 89 -5.77 15.14 -8.99
CA ILE A 89 -5.65 13.77 -9.49
C ILE A 89 -5.73 12.77 -8.34
N ALA A 90 -6.07 11.53 -8.68
CA ALA A 90 -5.87 10.36 -7.85
C ALA A 90 -4.73 9.50 -8.41
N LEU A 91 -3.86 8.99 -7.55
CA LEU A 91 -2.78 8.06 -7.91
C LEU A 91 -3.06 6.70 -7.30
N LYS A 92 -3.05 5.64 -8.11
CA LYS A 92 -3.09 4.25 -7.68
C LYS A 92 -1.68 3.67 -7.69
N PHE A 93 -1.27 3.06 -6.59
CA PHE A 93 0.09 2.58 -6.42
C PHE A 93 0.19 1.34 -5.54
N CYS A 94 1.28 0.60 -5.73
CA CYS A 94 1.63 -0.56 -4.92
C CYS A 94 2.98 -0.36 -4.23
N TYR A 95 3.18 -1.06 -3.11
CA TYR A 95 4.45 -1.10 -2.41
C TYR A 95 4.63 -2.35 -1.52
N SER A 96 5.89 -2.73 -1.32
CA SER A 96 6.29 -3.74 -0.33
C SER A 96 6.45 -3.08 1.04
N GLY A 97 5.60 -3.43 2.01
CA GLY A 97 5.53 -2.75 3.31
C GLY A 97 6.69 -3.00 4.26
N TRP A 98 7.51 -4.03 4.00
CA TRP A 98 8.57 -4.49 4.90
C TRP A 98 9.66 -3.44 5.15
N GLU A 99 9.97 -2.62 4.14
CA GLU A 99 11.04 -1.62 4.18
C GLU A 99 10.59 -0.27 4.79
N TYR A 100 9.34 -0.16 5.24
CA TYR A 100 8.73 1.11 5.61
C TYR A 100 8.09 1.09 7.00
N ASN A 101 8.04 2.27 7.63
CA ASN A 101 7.35 2.48 8.92
C ASN A 101 5.83 2.72 8.75
N GLY A 102 5.22 2.02 7.79
CA GLY A 102 3.82 2.17 7.38
C GLY A 102 3.63 3.23 6.28
N LEU A 103 2.38 3.39 5.83
CA LEU A 103 2.06 4.36 4.78
C LEU A 103 2.26 5.79 5.28
N ALA A 104 1.57 6.12 6.37
CA ALA A 104 1.32 7.51 6.71
C ALA A 104 2.54 8.24 7.27
N TYR A 105 2.77 9.45 6.78
CA TYR A 105 3.81 10.36 7.26
C TYR A 105 3.69 10.61 8.77
N GLN A 106 4.84 10.82 9.41
CA GLN A 106 4.96 11.07 10.85
C GLN A 106 5.89 12.27 11.07
N LEU A 107 5.44 13.24 11.87
CA LEU A 107 6.23 14.43 12.21
C LEU A 107 7.52 14.11 12.98
N LYS A 108 7.53 12.99 13.71
CA LYS A 108 8.71 12.55 14.47
C LYS A 108 9.58 11.66 13.59
N PRO A 109 10.91 11.75 13.71
CA PRO A 109 11.82 10.83 13.04
C PRO A 109 11.43 9.38 13.33
N THR A 110 11.38 8.58 12.28
CA THR A 110 11.02 7.17 12.34
C THR A 110 12.24 6.31 11.97
N PRO A 111 12.36 5.08 12.48
CA PRO A 111 13.52 4.23 12.19
C PRO A 111 13.68 3.86 10.71
N LEU A 112 12.57 3.82 9.97
CA LEU A 112 12.49 3.55 8.54
C LEU A 112 11.62 4.64 7.90
N PRO A 113 11.84 5.00 6.63
CA PRO A 113 11.00 5.97 5.96
C PRO A 113 9.53 5.52 5.90
N THR A 114 8.63 6.49 5.74
CA THR A 114 7.21 6.23 5.46
C THR A 114 7.00 6.24 3.95
N VAL A 115 6.03 5.47 3.46
CA VAL A 115 5.75 5.40 2.02
C VAL A 115 5.32 6.78 1.49
N GLU A 116 4.49 7.51 2.23
CA GLU A 116 4.09 8.87 1.85
C GLU A 116 5.26 9.85 1.81
N GLY A 117 6.23 9.74 2.73
CA GLY A 117 7.44 10.56 2.68
C GLY A 117 8.21 10.34 1.38
N VAL A 118 8.42 9.08 0.99
CA VAL A 118 9.15 8.76 -0.24
C VAL A 118 8.41 9.20 -1.51
N ILE A 119 7.07 9.07 -1.54
CA ILE A 119 6.25 9.54 -2.67
C ILE A 119 6.26 11.07 -2.74
N PHE A 120 6.13 11.75 -1.60
CA PHE A 120 6.20 13.22 -1.52
C PHE A 120 7.57 13.72 -2.01
N ASP A 121 8.66 13.09 -1.58
CA ASP A 121 10.02 13.40 -2.05
C ASP A 121 10.19 13.11 -3.56
N ALA A 122 9.48 12.15 -4.13
CA ALA A 122 9.50 11.90 -5.58
C ALA A 122 8.70 12.98 -6.35
N LEU A 123 7.55 13.41 -5.84
CA LEU A 123 6.73 14.47 -6.42
C LEU A 123 7.44 15.84 -6.39
N THR A 124 8.17 16.15 -5.32
CA THR A 124 8.94 17.39 -5.22
C THR A 124 10.14 17.38 -6.17
N ARG A 125 10.89 16.26 -6.25
CA ARG A 125 12.03 16.10 -7.18
C ARG A 125 11.63 16.21 -8.64
N THR A 126 10.44 15.75 -9.00
CA THR A 126 9.86 15.87 -10.36
C THR A 126 9.13 17.20 -10.59
N ARG A 127 9.15 18.09 -9.60
CA ARG A 127 8.54 19.43 -9.59
C ARG A 127 7.02 19.39 -9.80
N LEU A 128 6.36 18.28 -9.49
CA LEU A 128 4.91 18.14 -9.59
C LEU A 128 4.17 18.86 -8.46
N ILE A 129 4.82 18.98 -7.30
CA ILE A 129 4.31 19.71 -6.13
C ILE A 129 5.37 20.66 -5.57
N ASP A 130 4.92 21.75 -4.95
CA ASP A 130 5.80 22.69 -4.25
C ASP A 130 6.19 22.13 -2.87
N PRO A 131 7.48 21.89 -2.59
CA PRO A 131 7.92 21.44 -1.27
C PRO A 131 7.60 22.44 -0.14
N ALA A 132 7.53 23.74 -0.44
CA ALA A 132 7.23 24.77 0.58
C ALA A 132 5.76 24.74 1.03
N ALA A 133 4.86 24.28 0.17
CA ALA A 133 3.43 24.19 0.43
C ALA A 133 3.05 22.99 1.33
N GLY A 134 3.96 22.00 1.46
CA GLY A 134 3.76 20.82 2.29
C GLY A 134 2.60 19.92 1.85
N TYR A 135 2.14 19.06 2.77
CA TYR A 135 1.00 18.15 2.52
C TYR A 135 -0.34 18.91 2.40
N ASP A 136 -0.52 19.99 3.16
CA ASP A 136 -1.77 20.74 3.18
C ASP A 136 -1.95 21.57 1.89
N GLY A 137 -0.87 22.16 1.37
CA GLY A 137 -0.91 22.98 0.16
C GLY A 137 -1.22 22.20 -1.13
N CYS A 138 -1.10 20.87 -1.11
CA CYS A 138 -1.53 20.00 -2.20
C CYS A 138 -2.82 19.21 -1.89
N SER A 139 -3.48 19.51 -0.76
CA SER A 139 -4.68 18.80 -0.27
C SER A 139 -4.49 17.28 -0.30
N TRP A 140 -3.41 16.82 0.32
CA TRP A 140 -3.02 15.41 0.33
C TRP A 140 -4.01 14.55 1.10
N GLU A 141 -4.60 13.57 0.43
CA GLU A 141 -5.47 12.59 1.07
C GLU A 141 -5.06 11.16 0.73
N LYS A 142 -5.34 10.24 1.64
CA LYS A 142 -5.04 8.81 1.51
C LYS A 142 -6.28 7.99 1.78
N CYS A 143 -6.50 6.94 0.98
CA CYS A 143 -7.67 6.09 1.14
C CYS A 143 -7.64 5.28 2.45
N GLY A 144 -6.56 4.54 2.69
CA GLY A 144 -6.43 3.69 3.87
C GLY A 144 -5.05 3.82 4.49
N ARG A 145 -4.97 3.94 5.83
CA ARG A 145 -3.68 3.94 6.54
C ARG A 145 -3.25 2.50 6.80
N THR A 146 -2.21 2.04 6.13
CA THR A 146 -1.57 0.75 6.42
C THR A 146 -0.53 0.89 7.52
N ASP A 147 -0.41 -0.14 8.35
CA ASP A 147 0.53 -0.20 9.46
C ASP A 147 1.93 -0.57 8.99
N ARG A 148 2.92 -0.44 9.88
CA ARG A 148 4.29 -0.90 9.63
C ARG A 148 4.30 -2.36 9.21
N GLY A 149 5.03 -2.65 8.12
CA GLY A 149 5.18 -4.00 7.56
C GLY A 149 4.03 -4.46 6.67
N VAL A 150 2.92 -3.72 6.58
CA VAL A 150 1.76 -4.06 5.73
C VAL A 150 2.00 -3.57 4.31
N SER A 151 1.79 -4.45 3.33
CA SER A 151 1.96 -4.12 1.91
C SER A 151 0.67 -3.60 1.29
N ALA A 152 0.75 -3.03 0.09
CA ALA A 152 -0.45 -2.67 -0.69
C ALA A 152 -0.23 -2.94 -2.18
N ALA A 153 -1.27 -3.43 -2.85
CA ALA A 153 -1.33 -3.58 -4.30
C ALA A 153 -2.13 -2.44 -4.96
N GLY A 154 -3.15 -1.91 -4.29
CA GLY A 154 -4.03 -0.87 -4.83
C GLY A 154 -4.32 0.23 -3.81
N GLN A 155 -3.28 0.83 -3.24
CA GLN A 155 -3.45 2.03 -2.42
C GLN A 155 -3.76 3.23 -3.32
N VAL A 156 -4.58 4.15 -2.81
CA VAL A 156 -4.95 5.37 -3.52
C VAL A 156 -4.69 6.60 -2.66
N ILE A 157 -4.07 7.61 -3.27
CA ILE A 157 -3.96 8.97 -2.73
C ILE A 157 -4.59 9.96 -3.71
N SER A 158 -5.11 11.08 -3.21
CA SER A 158 -5.52 12.21 -4.04
C SER A 158 -4.80 13.49 -3.63
N LEU A 159 -4.43 14.30 -4.62
CA LEU A 159 -3.63 15.51 -4.42
C LEU A 159 -3.72 16.44 -5.63
N TRP A 160 -3.36 17.69 -5.43
CA TRP A 160 -3.17 18.68 -6.50
C TRP A 160 -1.74 18.60 -7.04
N VAL A 161 -1.61 18.47 -8.36
CA VAL A 161 -0.31 18.43 -9.05
C VAL A 161 -0.26 19.44 -10.19
N ARG A 162 0.96 19.81 -10.60
CA ARG A 162 1.22 20.54 -11.84
C ARG A 162 0.68 19.75 -13.04
N SER A 163 -0.05 20.42 -13.91
CA SER A 163 -0.64 19.88 -15.14
C SER A 163 -0.25 20.74 -16.35
N VAL A 164 -0.42 20.20 -17.56
CA VAL A 164 -0.33 20.96 -18.83
C VAL A 164 -1.68 21.53 -19.22
N LEU A 165 -2.77 20.88 -18.81
CA LEU A 165 -4.14 21.25 -19.15
C LEU A 165 -4.65 22.29 -18.15
N GLU A 166 -5.17 23.40 -18.69
CA GLU A 166 -5.93 24.36 -17.90
C GLU A 166 -7.25 23.70 -17.45
N GLU A 167 -7.70 23.98 -16.23
CA GLU A 167 -9.00 23.49 -15.75
C GLU A 167 -10.12 24.04 -16.64
N ASN A 168 -10.56 23.27 -17.63
CA ASN A 168 -11.83 23.53 -18.30
C ASN A 168 -12.94 23.29 -17.28
N MET A 169 -13.44 24.37 -16.67
CA MET A 169 -14.59 24.41 -15.75
C MET A 169 -15.94 23.97 -16.35
N ASN A 170 -15.96 23.23 -17.47
CA ASN A 170 -17.18 22.80 -18.13
C ASN A 170 -17.24 21.27 -18.21
N GLN A 171 -17.57 20.63 -17.09
CA GLN A 171 -18.53 19.54 -17.16
C GLN A 171 -19.91 20.16 -16.93
N THR A 172 -20.66 20.30 -18.02
CA THR A 172 -22.06 20.65 -18.03
C THR A 172 -22.79 19.71 -17.08
N VAL A 173 -23.19 20.23 -15.92
CA VAL A 173 -24.20 19.62 -15.08
C VAL A 173 -25.46 19.53 -15.95
N ALA A 174 -25.79 18.31 -16.38
CA ALA A 174 -27.11 18.02 -16.89
C ALA A 174 -28.10 18.29 -15.75
N GLN A 175 -28.68 19.49 -15.74
CA GLN A 175 -29.84 19.79 -14.93
C GLN A 175 -30.98 18.93 -15.49
N GLY A 176 -31.24 17.81 -14.82
CA GLY A 176 -32.50 17.09 -14.98
C GLY A 176 -33.65 18.01 -14.52
N PRO A 177 -34.76 18.08 -15.28
CA PRO A 177 -35.86 18.92 -14.89
C PRO A 177 -36.55 18.34 -13.65
N THR A 178 -36.57 19.13 -12.59
CA THR A 178 -37.48 18.98 -11.46
C THR A 178 -38.91 19.25 -11.95
N SER A 179 -39.81 18.28 -11.82
CA SER A 179 -41.25 18.52 -11.94
C SER A 179 -41.96 18.00 -10.69
N THR A 180 -42.32 18.93 -9.81
CA THR A 180 -43.44 18.78 -8.88
C THR A 180 -44.73 19.04 -9.64
N VAL A 181 -45.70 18.17 -9.40
CA VAL A 181 -47.07 18.12 -9.93
C VAL A 181 -47.85 19.39 -9.57
N GLU A 182 -48.57 19.96 -10.53
CA GLU A 182 -49.89 20.57 -10.32
C GLU A 182 -50.70 20.59 -11.64
N ASP A 183 -51.96 20.16 -11.54
CA ASP A 183 -52.97 19.97 -12.58
C ASP A 183 -53.36 21.26 -13.33
N SER A 184 -53.62 21.16 -14.63
CA SER A 184 -54.90 21.60 -15.24
C SER A 184 -55.02 21.18 -16.70
N ILE A 185 -56.22 20.72 -17.02
CA ILE A 185 -56.72 20.16 -18.28
C ILE A 185 -56.96 21.27 -19.30
N GLU A 186 -56.61 21.07 -20.58
CA GLU A 186 -57.45 21.32 -21.77
C GLU A 186 -56.71 20.95 -23.10
N GLU A 187 -57.30 20.01 -23.83
CA GLU A 187 -57.18 19.78 -25.29
C GLU A 187 -58.45 20.37 -25.96
N PRO A 188 -58.66 20.39 -27.31
CA PRO A 188 -57.81 20.04 -28.47
C PRO A 188 -57.94 21.04 -29.67
N ALA A 189 -57.23 20.78 -30.79
CA ALA A 189 -57.70 20.90 -32.21
C ALA A 189 -56.51 20.68 -33.18
N ILE A 190 -56.46 19.61 -34.01
CA ILE A 190 -57.02 19.50 -35.40
C ILE A 190 -56.15 20.35 -36.38
N ASP A 191 -55.50 19.88 -37.46
CA ASP A 191 -55.70 18.79 -38.44
C ASP A 191 -54.36 18.54 -39.21
N GLU A 192 -54.01 17.29 -39.54
CA GLU A 192 -54.05 16.63 -40.89
C GLU A 192 -53.08 17.23 -41.95
N GLU A 193 -52.42 16.51 -42.86
CA GLU A 193 -52.44 15.11 -43.31
C GLU A 193 -51.22 14.91 -44.23
N SER A 194 -50.71 13.67 -44.30
CA SER A 194 -50.33 12.90 -45.52
C SER A 194 -49.24 13.48 -46.49
N THR A 195 -48.46 12.74 -47.29
CA THR A 195 -48.19 11.32 -47.52
C THR A 195 -46.97 11.22 -48.48
N MET A 196 -46.20 10.13 -48.32
CA MET A 196 -45.50 9.31 -49.35
C MET A 196 -44.41 9.88 -50.29
N LEU A 197 -43.21 9.27 -50.14
CA LEU A 197 -42.37 8.53 -51.11
C LEU A 197 -42.20 9.05 -52.56
N ASP A 198 -40.94 9.20 -53.03
CA ASP A 198 -40.27 8.28 -53.99
C ASP A 198 -38.89 8.84 -54.46
N ASP A 199 -38.02 7.90 -54.83
CA ASP A 199 -36.64 7.98 -55.28
C ASP A 199 -36.42 8.75 -56.60
N GLY A 200 -35.19 9.20 -56.87
CA GLY A 200 -34.79 9.50 -58.26
C GLY A 200 -33.66 10.49 -58.52
N PHE A 201 -32.42 9.98 -58.44
CA PHE A 201 -31.33 10.18 -59.41
C PHE A 201 -31.38 11.36 -60.43
N GLY A 202 -30.43 12.29 -60.28
CA GLY A 202 -29.57 12.82 -61.36
C GLY A 202 -30.11 13.91 -62.30
N SER A 203 -29.59 15.14 -62.18
CA SER A 203 -29.40 16.02 -63.34
C SER A 203 -28.31 17.09 -63.09
N LEU A 204 -27.45 17.24 -64.09
CA LEU A 204 -26.32 18.18 -64.20
C LEU A 204 -26.75 19.44 -64.97
N SER A 205 -26.34 20.64 -64.53
CA SER A 205 -26.17 21.91 -65.30
C SER A 205 -25.56 22.96 -64.35
N LEU A 206 -24.25 23.27 -64.38
CA LEU A 206 -23.49 24.23 -65.21
C LEU A 206 -23.96 25.72 -65.20
N ASN A 207 -23.08 26.53 -64.57
CA ASN A 207 -22.73 27.96 -64.74
C ASN A 207 -23.66 29.06 -64.19
N ASP A 208 -23.19 29.81 -63.18
CA ASP A 208 -22.54 31.13 -63.40
C ASP A 208 -22.03 31.79 -62.08
N ARG A 209 -20.74 32.17 -62.11
CA ARG A 209 -20.13 33.43 -61.61
C ARG A 209 -20.09 33.77 -60.10
N ASP A 210 -18.90 33.57 -59.54
CA ASP A 210 -18.07 34.50 -58.75
C ASP A 210 -18.72 35.71 -58.06
N GLU A 211 -18.85 35.63 -56.73
CA GLU A 211 -18.47 36.71 -55.81
C GLU A 211 -17.82 36.09 -54.55
N GLU A 212 -16.51 36.26 -54.41
CA GLU A 212 -15.73 35.91 -53.22
C GLU A 212 -16.13 36.81 -52.04
N LEU A 213 -16.78 36.21 -51.03
CA LEU A 213 -16.89 36.78 -49.69
C LEU A 213 -15.71 36.28 -48.85
N PRO A 214 -15.04 37.14 -48.05
CA PRO A 214 -13.84 36.77 -47.33
C PRO A 214 -14.18 35.71 -46.27
N ALA A 215 -13.47 34.59 -46.30
CA ALA A 215 -13.56 33.54 -45.31
C ALA A 215 -13.38 34.14 -43.89
N PRO A 216 -14.25 33.81 -42.91
CA PRO A 216 -14.00 34.18 -41.54
C PRO A 216 -12.70 33.52 -41.09
N LEU A 217 -11.83 34.31 -40.44
CA LEU A 217 -10.57 33.88 -39.84
C LEU A 217 -10.73 32.48 -39.24
N SER A 218 -10.04 31.51 -39.82
CA SER A 218 -9.88 30.19 -39.23
C SER A 218 -9.28 30.36 -37.84
N THR A 219 -10.08 30.17 -36.81
CA THR A 219 -9.60 29.97 -35.44
C THR A 219 -8.51 28.91 -35.49
N PRO A 220 -7.28 29.16 -34.98
CA PRO A 220 -6.26 28.12 -34.98
C PRO A 220 -6.82 26.96 -34.16
N ALA A 221 -6.93 25.80 -34.80
CA ALA A 221 -7.26 24.56 -34.11
C ALA A 221 -6.29 24.41 -32.94
N ARG A 222 -6.79 24.53 -31.71
CA ARG A 222 -6.03 24.26 -30.49
C ARG A 222 -5.54 22.81 -30.59
N THR A 223 -4.27 22.63 -30.92
CA THR A 223 -3.59 21.34 -30.72
C THR A 223 -3.65 21.06 -29.22
N SER A 224 -4.53 20.18 -28.78
CA SER A 224 -4.64 19.78 -27.38
C SER A 224 -3.33 19.09 -27.01
N LYS A 225 -2.47 19.79 -26.25
CA LYS A 225 -1.24 19.19 -25.74
C LYS A 225 -1.62 18.01 -24.83
N PRO A 226 -1.00 16.84 -25.00
CA PRO A 226 -1.24 15.73 -24.10
C PRO A 226 -0.83 16.10 -22.68
N GLU A 227 -1.52 15.53 -21.70
CA GLU A 227 -1.21 15.69 -20.28
C GLU A 227 0.17 15.09 -19.94
N LEU A 228 0.71 15.41 -18.76
CA LEU A 228 1.96 14.82 -18.29
C LEU A 228 1.84 13.30 -18.02
N ASP A 229 2.89 12.56 -18.39
CA ASP A 229 3.07 11.14 -18.08
C ASP A 229 3.46 10.92 -16.61
N TYR A 230 2.50 11.12 -15.70
CA TYR A 230 2.74 11.07 -14.25
C TYR A 230 3.35 9.74 -13.80
N VAL A 231 2.97 8.61 -14.43
CA VAL A 231 3.39 7.27 -13.98
C VAL A 231 4.89 7.07 -14.25
N ALA A 232 5.37 7.40 -15.44
CA ALA A 232 6.74 7.27 -15.89
C ALA A 232 7.65 8.28 -15.19
N ILE A 233 7.19 9.53 -15.05
CA ILE A 233 7.91 10.58 -14.33
C ILE A 233 8.19 10.14 -12.90
N LEU A 234 7.18 9.62 -12.18
CA LEU A 234 7.34 9.20 -10.80
C LEU A 234 8.13 7.89 -10.67
N ASN A 235 7.83 6.88 -11.48
CA ASN A 235 8.49 5.57 -11.38
C ASN A 235 9.99 5.61 -11.74
N ARG A 236 10.45 6.60 -12.52
CA ARG A 236 11.88 6.83 -12.79
C ARG A 236 12.67 7.24 -11.54
N VAL A 237 12.00 7.85 -10.57
CA VAL A 237 12.61 8.45 -9.37
C VAL A 237 12.29 7.66 -8.09
N LEU A 238 11.24 6.83 -8.12
CA LEU A 238 10.81 5.98 -7.01
C LEU A 238 11.67 4.71 -6.86
N PRO A 239 11.94 4.26 -5.63
CA PRO A 239 12.64 3.01 -5.39
C PRO A 239 11.85 1.80 -5.92
N PRO A 240 12.50 0.68 -6.31
CA PRO A 240 11.83 -0.50 -6.85
C PRO A 240 10.72 -1.09 -6.00
N THR A 241 10.69 -0.76 -4.71
CA THR A 241 9.70 -1.20 -3.74
C THR A 241 8.43 -0.36 -3.67
N ILE A 242 8.34 0.77 -4.42
CA ILE A 242 7.12 1.56 -4.62
C ILE A 242 6.91 1.79 -6.11
N ARG A 243 5.70 1.53 -6.63
CA ARG A 243 5.35 1.79 -8.03
C ARG A 243 3.99 2.43 -8.15
N ILE A 244 3.93 3.52 -8.91
CA ILE A 244 2.67 4.07 -9.41
C ILE A 244 2.18 3.16 -10.53
N LEU A 245 0.93 2.74 -10.46
CA LEU A 245 0.30 1.83 -11.42
C LEU A 245 -0.54 2.60 -12.42
N ALA A 246 -1.31 3.58 -11.94
CA ALA A 246 -2.22 4.38 -12.73
C ALA A 246 -2.48 5.74 -12.05
N TRP A 247 -3.03 6.67 -12.81
CA TRP A 247 -3.52 7.95 -12.32
C TRP A 247 -4.91 8.23 -12.88
N SER A 248 -5.70 9.09 -12.23
CA SER A 248 -7.01 9.50 -12.70
C SER A 248 -7.16 11.01 -12.51
N PRO A 249 -7.64 11.78 -13.50
CA PRO A 249 -8.20 13.10 -13.21
C PRO A 249 -9.45 12.89 -12.34
N VAL A 250 -9.66 13.74 -11.35
CA VAL A 250 -10.81 13.64 -10.45
C VAL A 250 -11.40 15.03 -10.20
N SER A 251 -12.64 15.08 -9.73
CA SER A 251 -13.28 16.33 -9.31
C SER A 251 -12.43 17.06 -8.25
N PRO A 252 -12.40 18.40 -8.24
CA PRO A 252 -11.78 19.18 -7.16
C PRO A 252 -12.25 18.81 -5.75
N THR A 253 -13.48 18.31 -5.61
CA THR A 253 -14.09 17.88 -4.34
C THR A 253 -13.84 16.41 -4.00
N PHE A 254 -13.16 15.66 -4.87
CA PHE A 254 -12.92 14.23 -4.68
C PHE A 254 -11.98 13.96 -3.49
N SER A 255 -12.49 13.17 -2.54
CA SER A 255 -11.73 12.64 -1.41
C SER A 255 -11.36 11.18 -1.62
N ALA A 256 -10.06 10.87 -1.67
CA ALA A 256 -9.60 9.48 -1.75
C ALA A 256 -10.09 8.64 -0.56
N ARG A 257 -10.35 9.28 0.59
CA ARG A 257 -10.80 8.62 1.82
C ARG A 257 -12.30 8.36 1.81
N PHE A 258 -13.10 9.39 1.54
CA PHE A 258 -14.54 9.38 1.72
C PHE A 258 -15.30 8.87 0.49
N ALA A 259 -14.76 9.05 -0.72
CA ALA A 259 -15.34 8.48 -1.93
C ALA A 259 -15.12 6.95 -2.03
N CYS A 260 -14.23 6.38 -1.22
CA CYS A 260 -13.98 4.94 -1.23
C CYS A 260 -15.17 4.17 -0.62
N LYS A 261 -15.82 3.33 -1.44
CA LYS A 261 -17.00 2.53 -1.07
C LYS A 261 -16.62 1.36 -0.15
N CYS A 262 -15.55 0.64 -0.48
CA CYS A 262 -15.03 -0.44 0.34
C CYS A 262 -13.56 -0.74 0.05
N ARG A 263 -12.94 -1.44 0.99
CA ARG A 263 -11.51 -1.82 0.96
C ARG A 263 -11.41 -3.33 1.01
N HIS A 264 -10.58 -3.89 0.13
CA HIS A 264 -10.30 -5.33 0.08
C HIS A 264 -8.93 -5.60 0.65
N TYR A 265 -8.87 -6.34 1.76
CA TYR A 265 -7.63 -6.86 2.33
C TYR A 265 -7.47 -8.33 1.99
N LYS A 266 -6.23 -8.70 1.67
CA LYS A 266 -5.79 -10.09 1.53
C LYS A 266 -4.81 -10.41 2.65
N TYR A 267 -4.99 -11.55 3.30
CA TYR A 267 -4.01 -12.08 4.25
C TYR A 267 -3.54 -13.45 3.81
N PHE A 268 -2.26 -13.58 3.48
CA PHE A 268 -1.68 -14.83 3.00
C PHE A 268 -1.15 -15.68 4.14
N PHE A 269 -1.38 -17.00 4.10
CA PHE A 269 -0.88 -17.91 5.13
C PHE A 269 -0.71 -19.33 4.58
N SER A 270 0.14 -20.11 5.23
CA SER A 270 0.28 -21.54 4.95
C SER A 270 -0.82 -22.32 5.67
N SER A 271 -1.42 -23.30 5.01
CA SER A 271 -2.40 -24.23 5.61
C SER A 271 -1.77 -25.27 6.54
N GLU A 272 -0.45 -25.27 6.69
CA GLU A 272 0.27 -26.28 7.45
C GLU A 272 -0.29 -26.40 8.89
N ARG A 273 -0.86 -27.58 9.18
CA ARG A 273 -1.49 -27.92 10.46
C ARG A 273 -2.67 -27.03 10.84
N LEU A 274 -3.43 -26.51 9.87
CA LEU A 274 -4.63 -25.72 10.12
C LEU A 274 -5.88 -26.41 9.56
N ASP A 275 -6.95 -26.43 10.34
CA ASP A 275 -8.29 -26.84 9.94
C ASP A 275 -8.98 -25.69 9.20
N ILE A 276 -8.84 -25.70 7.86
CA ILE A 276 -9.38 -24.65 6.99
C ILE A 276 -10.91 -24.62 7.03
N SER A 277 -11.57 -25.76 7.23
CA SER A 277 -13.03 -25.83 7.31
C SER A 277 -13.55 -25.07 8.53
N LYS A 278 -12.93 -25.26 9.70
CA LYS A 278 -13.25 -24.47 10.91
C LYS A 278 -12.91 -22.99 10.74
N MET A 279 -11.80 -22.66 10.09
CA MET A 279 -11.46 -21.26 9.81
C MET A 279 -12.49 -20.59 8.90
N ARG A 280 -13.05 -21.31 7.91
CA ARG A 280 -14.11 -20.82 7.03
C ARG A 280 -15.42 -20.56 7.78
N ASP A 281 -15.82 -21.46 8.68
CA ASP A 281 -16.97 -21.23 9.58
C ASP A 281 -16.74 -20.01 10.48
N ALA A 282 -15.56 -19.89 11.08
CA ALA A 282 -15.22 -18.72 11.88
C ALA A 282 -15.20 -17.41 11.06
N ALA A 283 -14.78 -17.46 9.79
CA ALA A 283 -14.75 -16.29 8.91
C ALA A 283 -16.16 -15.86 8.47
N SER A 284 -17.06 -16.81 8.17
CA SER A 284 -18.44 -16.49 7.74
C SER A 284 -19.23 -15.76 8.84
N ARG A 285 -18.92 -16.03 10.12
CA ARG A 285 -19.47 -15.34 11.29
C ARG A 285 -19.10 -13.85 11.38
N LEU A 286 -18.12 -13.39 10.59
CA LEU A 286 -17.73 -11.97 10.54
C LEU A 286 -18.65 -11.13 9.64
N LEU A 287 -19.45 -11.76 8.78
CA LEU A 287 -20.28 -11.08 7.78
C LEU A 287 -21.37 -10.23 8.45
N GLY A 288 -21.64 -9.04 7.89
CA GLY A 288 -22.63 -8.12 8.42
C GLY A 288 -22.03 -6.98 9.23
N LEU A 289 -22.88 -6.32 10.02
CA LEU A 289 -22.54 -5.17 10.86
C LEU A 289 -22.34 -5.64 12.29
N HIS A 290 -21.12 -5.50 12.82
CA HIS A 290 -20.77 -5.95 14.18
C HIS A 290 -19.88 -4.95 14.90
N ASP A 291 -19.88 -5.02 16.23
CA ASP A 291 -18.94 -4.29 17.09
C ASP A 291 -17.60 -5.05 17.18
N PHE A 292 -16.54 -4.46 16.61
CA PHE A 292 -15.21 -5.07 16.55
C PHE A 292 -14.25 -4.64 17.67
N ARG A 293 -14.73 -4.06 18.79
CA ARG A 293 -13.86 -3.60 19.90
C ARG A 293 -12.94 -4.68 20.45
N ASN A 294 -13.40 -5.93 20.46
CA ASN A 294 -12.64 -7.09 20.96
C ASN A 294 -11.63 -7.62 19.93
N MET A 295 -11.77 -7.19 18.67
CA MET A 295 -10.92 -7.56 17.54
C MET A 295 -10.19 -6.37 16.93
N CYS A 296 -9.94 -5.31 17.70
CA CYS A 296 -9.13 -4.17 17.24
C CYS A 296 -8.16 -3.69 18.33
N LYS A 297 -7.20 -2.85 17.97
CA LYS A 297 -6.39 -2.13 18.94
C LYS A 297 -7.09 -0.83 19.31
N LEU A 298 -7.32 -0.62 20.61
CA LEU A 298 -7.87 0.64 21.10
C LEU A 298 -6.80 1.74 20.98
N ASP A 299 -7.17 2.83 20.32
CA ASP A 299 -6.35 4.03 20.22
C ASP A 299 -7.03 5.16 21.01
N PRO A 300 -6.65 5.36 22.28
CA PRO A 300 -7.30 6.36 23.11
C PRO A 300 -7.07 7.78 22.59
N ALA A 301 -6.06 8.03 21.75
CA ALA A 301 -5.82 9.37 21.22
C ALA A 301 -6.92 9.83 20.25
N LYS A 302 -7.64 8.89 19.64
CA LYS A 302 -8.74 9.18 18.71
C LYS A 302 -10.10 9.29 19.38
N GLN A 303 -10.20 8.93 20.67
CA GLN A 303 -11.44 8.98 21.47
C GLN A 303 -12.65 8.34 20.77
N ILE A 304 -12.42 7.26 20.01
CA ILE A 304 -13.48 6.58 19.25
C ILE A 304 -14.44 5.90 20.22
N THR A 305 -15.74 6.08 19.98
CA THR A 305 -16.83 5.42 20.71
C THR A 305 -17.60 4.41 19.85
N ILE A 306 -17.49 4.50 18.52
CA ILE A 306 -18.20 3.65 17.54
C ILE A 306 -17.25 2.62 16.93
N PHE A 307 -17.48 1.36 17.27
CA PHE A 307 -16.69 0.21 16.83
C PHE A 307 -17.40 -0.65 15.78
N ASP A 308 -18.61 -0.25 15.38
CA ASP A 308 -19.39 -0.96 14.38
C ASP A 308 -18.72 -0.88 13.02
N ARG A 309 -18.45 -2.03 12.40
CA ARG A 309 -17.92 -2.12 11.04
C ARG A 309 -18.72 -3.15 10.25
N ARG A 310 -18.91 -2.87 8.96
CA ARG A 310 -19.61 -3.77 8.05
C ARG A 310 -18.61 -4.56 7.22
N ILE A 311 -18.63 -5.89 7.37
CA ILE A 311 -17.91 -6.82 6.51
C ILE A 311 -18.89 -7.32 5.44
N LEU A 312 -18.49 -7.15 4.18
CA LEU A 312 -19.26 -7.54 3.00
C LEU A 312 -18.88 -8.94 2.51
N ARG A 313 -17.61 -9.33 2.70
CA ARG A 313 -17.08 -10.62 2.25
C ARG A 313 -15.96 -11.08 3.16
N ALA A 314 -15.91 -12.38 3.49
CA ALA A 314 -14.89 -13.00 4.34
C ALA A 314 -14.68 -14.47 3.93
N ASP A 315 -13.88 -14.69 2.87
CA ASP A 315 -13.67 -16.02 2.30
C ASP A 315 -12.22 -16.48 2.45
N ILE A 316 -12.00 -17.79 2.56
CA ILE A 316 -10.67 -18.40 2.60
C ILE A 316 -10.48 -19.31 1.40
N ASP A 317 -9.62 -18.88 0.49
CA ASP A 317 -9.39 -19.51 -0.81
C ASP A 317 -7.93 -19.98 -0.95
N PRO A 318 -7.66 -21.07 -1.66
CA PRO A 318 -6.29 -21.44 -2.04
C PRO A 318 -5.70 -20.39 -3.00
N VAL A 319 -4.42 -20.06 -2.86
CA VAL A 319 -3.73 -19.05 -3.69
C VAL A 319 -3.41 -19.58 -5.08
N ASP A 320 -3.06 -20.85 -5.20
CA ASP A 320 -2.76 -21.50 -6.49
C ASP A 320 -3.01 -23.02 -6.39
N PRO A 321 -3.93 -23.62 -7.17
CA PRO A 321 -4.12 -25.07 -7.18
C PRO A 321 -3.00 -25.82 -7.92
N SER A 322 -2.24 -25.13 -8.77
CA SER A 322 -1.39 -25.73 -9.80
C SER A 322 0.05 -26.01 -9.36
N THR A 323 0.53 -25.37 -8.28
CA THR A 323 1.92 -25.51 -7.78
C THR A 323 2.01 -26.55 -6.65
N SER A 324 1.24 -27.63 -6.77
CA SER A 324 1.05 -28.67 -5.74
C SER A 324 2.13 -29.74 -5.81
N ALA A 325 3.36 -29.40 -5.40
CA ALA A 325 4.43 -30.39 -5.18
C ALA A 325 5.03 -30.36 -3.77
N ALA A 326 4.61 -29.43 -2.89
CA ALA A 326 5.07 -29.35 -1.51
C ALA A 326 3.89 -29.51 -0.53
N SER A 327 4.18 -30.11 0.63
CA SER A 327 3.24 -30.55 1.67
C SER A 327 2.38 -29.46 2.35
N SER A 328 2.54 -28.19 1.99
CA SER A 328 1.73 -27.07 2.51
C SER A 328 1.24 -26.15 1.40
N SER A 329 -0.07 -26.13 1.16
CA SER A 329 -0.69 -25.20 0.20
C SER A 329 -0.89 -23.83 0.83
N MET A 330 -0.61 -22.78 0.06
CA MET A 330 -0.84 -21.38 0.47
C MET A 330 -2.32 -21.03 0.31
N TYR A 331 -2.88 -20.36 1.32
CA TYR A 331 -4.24 -19.83 1.34
C TYR A 331 -4.23 -18.32 1.54
N VAL A 332 -5.35 -17.70 1.17
CA VAL A 332 -5.61 -16.28 1.34
C VAL A 332 -6.97 -16.08 1.99
N LEU A 333 -7.02 -15.25 3.04
CA LEU A 333 -8.26 -14.67 3.53
C LEU A 333 -8.57 -13.43 2.67
N ASN A 334 -9.70 -13.47 1.96
CA ASN A 334 -10.28 -12.34 1.25
C ASN A 334 -11.29 -11.62 2.16
N LEU A 335 -10.93 -10.44 2.65
CA LEU A 335 -11.77 -9.65 3.55
C LEU A 335 -12.15 -8.32 2.89
N ILE A 336 -13.43 -8.12 2.61
CA ILE A 336 -13.96 -6.86 2.05
C ILE A 336 -14.87 -6.22 3.08
N GLY A 337 -14.63 -4.94 3.38
CA GLY A 337 -15.43 -4.17 4.32
C GLY A 337 -15.48 -2.70 3.94
N THR A 338 -16.48 -1.99 4.45
CA THR A 338 -16.64 -0.55 4.18
C THR A 338 -15.53 0.27 4.84
N ALA A 339 -15.18 -0.09 6.08
CA ALA A 339 -14.07 0.49 6.82
C ALA A 339 -13.48 -0.52 7.82
N PHE A 340 -12.25 -0.29 8.25
CA PHE A 340 -11.56 -1.12 9.23
C PHE A 340 -11.01 -0.28 10.38
N LEU A 341 -11.10 -0.83 11.59
CA LEU A 341 -10.48 -0.29 12.80
C LEU A 341 -8.98 -0.59 12.84
N TYR A 342 -8.28 0.10 13.74
CA TYR A 342 -6.84 -0.08 13.93
C TYR A 342 -6.50 -1.54 14.28
N HIS A 343 -5.62 -2.15 13.50
CA HIS A 343 -5.20 -3.57 13.60
C HIS A 343 -6.33 -4.60 13.45
N GLN A 344 -7.52 -4.23 12.96
CA GLN A 344 -8.69 -5.13 12.95
C GLN A 344 -8.42 -6.45 12.22
N VAL A 345 -7.91 -6.37 10.99
CA VAL A 345 -7.66 -7.56 10.15
C VAL A 345 -6.65 -8.51 10.79
N ARG A 346 -5.62 -7.98 11.45
CA ARG A 346 -4.59 -8.79 12.14
C ARG A 346 -5.12 -9.47 13.40
N HIS A 347 -6.06 -8.84 14.09
CA HIS A 347 -6.73 -9.44 15.24
C HIS A 347 -7.73 -10.51 14.81
N ILE A 348 -8.48 -10.28 13.72
CA ILE A 348 -9.32 -11.31 13.08
C ILE A 348 -8.46 -12.54 12.74
N MET A 349 -7.35 -12.36 12.03
CA MET A 349 -6.47 -13.49 11.69
C MET A 349 -5.88 -14.20 12.90
N ALA A 350 -5.55 -13.48 13.97
CA ALA A 350 -5.09 -14.12 15.20
C ALA A 350 -6.13 -15.08 15.80
N VAL A 351 -7.41 -14.69 15.79
CA VAL A 351 -8.50 -15.55 16.26
C VAL A 351 -8.72 -16.71 15.30
N LEU A 352 -8.70 -16.48 13.98
CA LEU A 352 -8.82 -17.54 12.98
C LEU A 352 -7.69 -18.56 13.09
N PHE A 353 -6.46 -18.15 13.41
CA PHE A 353 -5.36 -19.09 13.66
C PHE A 353 -5.57 -19.97 14.89
N LEU A 354 -6.17 -19.43 15.95
CA LEU A 354 -6.52 -20.22 17.13
C LEU A 354 -7.60 -21.26 16.81
N VAL A 355 -8.61 -20.86 16.03
CA VAL A 355 -9.65 -21.78 15.53
C VAL A 355 -9.05 -22.85 14.60
N GLY A 356 -8.20 -22.44 13.66
CA GLY A 356 -7.54 -23.35 12.72
C GLY A 356 -6.62 -24.36 13.41
N ARG A 357 -5.99 -24.01 14.53
CA ARG A 357 -5.23 -24.97 15.36
C ARG A 357 -6.10 -25.85 16.26
N GLY A 358 -7.43 -25.67 16.24
CA GLY A 358 -8.35 -26.40 17.10
C GLY A 358 -8.28 -25.99 18.58
N LEU A 359 -7.64 -24.87 18.89
CA LEU A 359 -7.53 -24.34 20.25
C LEU A 359 -8.80 -23.60 20.69
N GLU A 360 -9.57 -23.10 19.72
CA GLU A 360 -10.86 -22.44 19.94
C GLU A 360 -11.91 -23.02 18.98
N HIS A 361 -13.17 -23.01 19.40
CA HIS A 361 -14.29 -23.32 18.54
C HIS A 361 -14.66 -22.11 17.66
N PRO A 362 -15.15 -22.26 16.41
CA PRO A 362 -15.55 -21.14 15.55
C PRO A 362 -16.52 -20.14 16.20
N SER A 363 -17.40 -20.62 17.08
CA SER A 363 -18.34 -19.79 17.86
C SER A 363 -17.67 -18.72 18.74
N VAL A 364 -16.36 -18.83 19.02
CA VAL A 364 -15.59 -17.80 19.71
C VAL A 364 -15.64 -16.46 18.98
N VAL A 365 -15.74 -16.47 17.65
CA VAL A 365 -15.89 -15.25 16.85
C VAL A 365 -17.20 -14.57 17.19
N THR A 366 -18.31 -15.31 17.21
CA THR A 366 -19.62 -14.78 17.59
C THR A 366 -19.60 -14.24 19.02
N SER A 367 -19.00 -14.96 19.98
CA SER A 367 -18.86 -14.47 21.35
C SER A 367 -18.02 -13.20 21.47
N LEU A 368 -16.96 -13.05 20.68
CA LEU A 368 -16.14 -11.83 20.69
C LEU A 368 -16.83 -10.63 20.02
N LEU A 369 -17.75 -10.86 19.09
CA LEU A 369 -18.58 -9.81 18.50
C LEU A 369 -19.80 -9.46 19.39
N ASN A 370 -20.18 -10.36 20.30
CA ASN A 370 -21.28 -10.18 21.25
C ASN A 370 -20.89 -9.24 22.41
N THR A 371 -21.06 -7.93 22.22
CA THR A 371 -20.68 -6.92 23.24
C THR A 371 -21.82 -6.47 24.15
N LYS A 372 -23.07 -6.83 23.81
CA LYS A 372 -24.29 -6.45 24.53
C LYS A 372 -25.27 -7.61 24.50
N GLU A 373 -26.18 -7.67 25.46
CA GLU A 373 -27.27 -8.66 25.44
C GLU A 373 -28.18 -8.47 24.21
N GLY A 374 -28.73 -9.57 23.69
CA GLY A 374 -29.70 -9.55 22.60
C GLY A 374 -29.14 -9.73 21.18
N LEU A 375 -27.87 -10.12 21.02
CA LEU A 375 -27.36 -10.54 19.71
C LEU A 375 -27.98 -11.88 19.30
N GLU A 376 -28.55 -11.95 18.10
CA GLU A 376 -29.05 -13.20 17.53
C GLU A 376 -27.91 -14.21 17.37
N SER A 377 -28.16 -15.45 17.78
CA SER A 377 -27.21 -16.54 17.60
C SER A 377 -26.98 -16.77 16.12
N PHE A 378 -25.71 -16.95 15.72
CA PHE A 378 -25.36 -17.25 14.33
C PHE A 378 -25.96 -18.59 13.88
N GLN A 379 -26.05 -19.56 14.79
CA GLN A 379 -26.76 -20.82 14.58
C GLN A 379 -27.80 -21.09 15.67
N PRO A 380 -28.92 -21.77 15.34
CA PRO A 380 -29.91 -22.18 16.33
C PRO A 380 -29.29 -23.06 17.42
N GLY A 381 -29.48 -22.68 18.69
CA GLY A 381 -29.01 -23.46 19.85
C GLY A 381 -27.61 -23.09 20.36
N GLU A 382 -26.88 -22.16 19.73
CA GLU A 382 -25.66 -21.60 20.30
C GLU A 382 -26.00 -20.50 21.32
N SER A 383 -25.55 -20.63 22.57
CA SER A 383 -25.54 -19.54 23.54
C SER A 383 -24.15 -18.90 23.60
N HIS A 384 -24.10 -17.56 23.62
CA HIS A 384 -22.85 -16.82 23.64
C HIS A 384 -22.81 -15.89 24.83
N GLU A 385 -21.71 -15.95 25.59
CA GLU A 385 -21.43 -14.99 26.66
C GLU A 385 -21.28 -13.58 26.08
N VAL A 386 -21.70 -12.59 26.86
CA VAL A 386 -21.45 -11.18 26.55
C VAL A 386 -19.99 -10.85 26.89
N VAL A 387 -19.28 -10.33 25.90
CA VAL A 387 -17.88 -9.91 26.02
C VAL A 387 -17.79 -8.39 25.86
N ASP A 388 -17.90 -7.69 26.98
CA ASP A 388 -17.84 -6.22 27.04
C ASP A 388 -16.43 -5.65 26.79
N SER A 389 -15.41 -6.47 27.04
CA SER A 389 -14.01 -6.08 27.11
C SER A 389 -13.09 -7.11 26.45
N LYS A 390 -12.07 -6.59 25.77
CA LYS A 390 -11.16 -7.38 24.95
C LYS A 390 -10.33 -8.34 25.79
N PRO A 391 -10.31 -9.66 25.50
CA PRO A 391 -9.40 -10.58 26.17
C PRO A 391 -7.95 -10.34 25.71
N GLN A 392 -6.99 -10.71 26.56
CA GLN A 392 -5.57 -10.61 26.20
C GLN A 392 -5.16 -11.70 25.20
N TYR A 393 -4.74 -11.29 24.01
CA TYR A 393 -4.13 -12.16 23.01
C TYR A 393 -3.20 -11.37 22.08
N GLN A 394 -2.30 -12.09 21.41
CA GLN A 394 -1.35 -11.52 20.47
C GLN A 394 -1.97 -11.42 19.08
N MET A 395 -1.76 -10.30 18.39
CA MET A 395 -2.20 -10.13 17.00
C MET A 395 -1.30 -10.87 16.01
N ALA A 396 -1.84 -11.17 14.84
CA ALA A 396 -1.09 -11.79 13.75
C ALA A 396 -0.01 -10.84 13.19
N ASP A 397 1.00 -11.38 12.51
CA ASP A 397 2.07 -10.63 11.86
C ASP A 397 1.52 -9.72 10.76
N ALA A 398 2.22 -8.61 10.51
CA ALA A 398 1.85 -7.63 9.49
C ALA A 398 2.30 -8.03 8.08
N LEU A 399 3.41 -8.79 7.97
CA LEU A 399 4.06 -9.14 6.72
C LEU A 399 3.09 -9.74 5.68
N PRO A 400 2.19 -10.68 6.04
CA PRO A 400 1.31 -11.32 5.05
C PRO A 400 0.04 -10.51 4.75
N LEU A 401 -0.16 -9.37 5.42
CA LEU A 401 -1.32 -8.51 5.18
C LEU A 401 -1.03 -7.57 4.01
N MET A 402 -1.96 -7.55 3.07
CA MET A 402 -1.93 -6.68 1.90
C MET A 402 -3.26 -5.95 1.75
N LEU A 403 -3.22 -4.63 1.61
CA LEU A 403 -4.34 -3.89 1.03
C LEU A 403 -4.38 -4.19 -0.47
N TRP A 404 -5.33 -5.01 -0.89
CA TRP A 404 -5.43 -5.44 -2.28
C TRP A 404 -5.98 -4.33 -3.17
N ASP A 405 -7.11 -3.74 -2.79
CA ASP A 405 -7.73 -2.69 -3.59
C ASP A 405 -8.60 -1.75 -2.76
N CYS A 406 -8.77 -0.54 -3.29
CA CYS A 406 -9.70 0.49 -2.82
C CYS A 406 -10.74 0.74 -3.91
N MET A 407 -12.01 0.47 -3.63
CA MET A 407 -13.07 0.55 -4.63
C MET A 407 -13.72 1.93 -4.63
N TYR A 408 -13.93 2.48 -5.82
CA TYR A 408 -14.55 3.80 -6.09
C TYR A 408 -15.69 3.62 -7.11
N SER A 409 -16.52 4.65 -7.34
CA SER A 409 -17.46 4.63 -8.46
C SER A 409 -16.71 4.80 -9.78
N ASP A 410 -17.16 4.14 -10.84
CA ASP A 410 -16.61 4.35 -12.19
C ASP A 410 -16.83 5.78 -12.68
N ASP A 411 -17.83 6.48 -12.14
CA ASP A 411 -18.08 7.91 -12.39
C ASP A 411 -17.07 8.84 -11.70
N ASP A 412 -16.46 8.40 -10.60
CA ASP A 412 -15.54 9.22 -9.80
C ASP A 412 -14.10 9.15 -10.31
N VAL A 413 -13.72 8.01 -10.91
CA VAL A 413 -12.34 7.71 -11.30
C VAL A 413 -12.28 7.09 -12.69
N ASP A 414 -11.38 7.61 -13.51
CA ASP A 414 -11.00 7.13 -14.82
C ASP A 414 -9.49 6.79 -14.80
N TRP A 415 -9.17 5.53 -14.50
CA TRP A 415 -7.78 5.08 -14.32
C TRP A 415 -7.03 5.01 -15.66
N ARG A 416 -6.07 5.90 -15.82
CA ARG A 416 -5.19 6.03 -16.97
C ARG A 416 -3.77 5.56 -16.67
N THR A 417 -3.11 5.05 -17.70
CA THR A 417 -1.68 4.77 -17.73
C THR A 417 -1.02 5.63 -18.81
N ASP A 418 0.28 5.82 -18.74
CA ASP A 418 0.99 6.55 -19.79
C ASP A 418 0.87 5.80 -21.14
N GLY A 419 0.67 6.54 -22.23
CA GLY A 419 0.41 6.00 -23.57
C GLY A 419 -1.06 5.72 -23.93
N TYR A 420 -2.02 6.11 -23.08
CA TYR A 420 -3.47 5.87 -23.29
C TYR A 420 -4.09 6.65 -24.47
N GLU A 421 -3.38 7.62 -25.07
CA GLU A 421 -3.78 8.26 -26.34
C GLU A 421 -2.92 7.72 -27.51
N SER A 422 -3.06 6.44 -27.83
CA SER A 422 -2.72 5.96 -29.17
C SER A 422 -3.97 6.04 -30.02
N THR A 423 -4.20 7.22 -30.61
CA THR A 423 -5.03 7.32 -31.81
C THR A 423 -4.51 6.33 -32.85
N SER A 424 -5.44 5.79 -33.62
CA SER A 424 -5.32 4.66 -34.54
C SER A 424 -4.39 4.88 -35.73
N ASP A 425 -3.12 5.23 -35.51
CA ASP A 425 -2.11 5.26 -36.56
C ASP A 425 -1.01 4.25 -36.27
N GLN A 426 -0.98 3.23 -37.13
CA GLN A 426 0.08 2.23 -37.19
C GLN A 426 1.38 2.89 -37.65
N SER A 427 2.19 3.35 -36.70
CA SER A 427 3.62 3.56 -36.94
C SER A 427 4.42 2.78 -35.89
N ASN A 428 5.16 1.78 -36.39
CA ASN A 428 6.11 0.94 -35.67
C ASN A 428 7.27 1.74 -35.09
N ASP A 429 7.06 2.47 -33.99
CA ASP A 429 8.17 2.93 -33.17
C ASP A 429 7.82 2.84 -31.67
N SER A 430 8.82 2.44 -30.90
CA SER A 430 8.72 1.80 -29.58
C SER A 430 8.12 2.66 -28.46
N THR A 431 6.89 2.36 -28.03
CA THR A 431 6.36 2.78 -26.72
C THR A 431 6.43 1.61 -25.73
N GLU A 432 7.61 1.46 -25.11
CA GLU A 432 7.92 0.47 -24.06
C GLU A 432 7.47 0.89 -22.64
N ASP A 433 6.73 1.99 -22.48
CA ASP A 433 6.56 2.62 -21.16
C ASP A 433 5.71 1.82 -20.15
N GLY A 434 4.78 0.97 -20.62
CA GLY A 434 4.04 0.02 -19.76
C GLY A 434 4.72 -1.34 -19.56
N ARG A 435 5.54 -1.78 -20.52
CA ARG A 435 6.23 -3.09 -20.47
C ARG A 435 7.28 -3.12 -19.37
N GLY A 436 7.93 -1.98 -19.09
CA GLY A 436 8.97 -1.88 -18.07
C GLY A 436 8.49 -2.24 -16.66
N ILE A 437 7.33 -1.72 -16.23
CA ILE A 437 6.78 -1.99 -14.89
C ILE A 437 6.37 -3.46 -14.77
N TYR A 438 5.63 -3.98 -15.75
CA TYR A 438 5.21 -5.38 -15.75
C TYR A 438 6.41 -6.32 -15.76
N HIS A 439 7.40 -6.08 -16.61
CA HIS A 439 8.63 -6.87 -16.68
C HIS A 439 9.44 -6.83 -15.37
N LEU A 440 9.53 -5.67 -14.70
CA LEU A 440 10.19 -5.54 -13.41
C LEU A 440 9.46 -6.34 -12.31
N LEU A 441 8.13 -6.25 -12.24
CA LEU A 441 7.32 -7.02 -11.29
C LEU A 441 7.43 -8.51 -11.58
N HIS A 442 7.43 -8.90 -12.85
CA HIS A 442 7.67 -10.28 -13.27
C HIS A 442 9.04 -10.77 -12.83
N SER A 443 10.11 -10.00 -13.08
CA SER A 443 11.47 -10.33 -12.63
C SER A 443 11.56 -10.46 -11.10
N THR A 444 10.90 -9.58 -10.35
CA THR A 444 10.82 -9.65 -8.88
C THR A 444 10.10 -10.92 -8.40
N ARG A 445 9.01 -11.29 -9.07
CA ARG A 445 8.27 -12.54 -8.83
C ARG A 445 9.16 -13.75 -9.12
N SER A 446 9.80 -13.81 -10.29
CA SER A 446 10.67 -14.92 -10.68
C SER A 446 11.83 -15.08 -9.70
N ARG A 447 12.46 -13.98 -9.26
CA ARG A 447 13.52 -14.03 -8.24
C ARG A 447 13.00 -14.56 -6.90
N SER A 448 11.80 -14.15 -6.48
CA SER A 448 11.17 -14.64 -5.25
C SER A 448 10.85 -16.14 -5.32
N GLN A 449 10.44 -16.64 -6.49
CA GLN A 449 10.22 -18.07 -6.72
C GLN A 449 11.51 -18.87 -6.61
N ILE A 450 12.64 -18.35 -7.14
CA ILE A 450 13.95 -18.97 -6.97
C ILE A 450 14.33 -19.02 -5.48
N TYR A 451 14.14 -17.94 -4.73
CA TYR A 451 14.41 -17.93 -3.29
C TYR A 451 13.55 -18.95 -2.53
N LEU A 452 12.27 -19.08 -2.87
CA LEU A 452 11.39 -20.11 -2.30
C LEU A 452 11.94 -21.51 -2.57
N ALA A 453 12.31 -21.81 -3.81
CA ALA A 453 12.85 -23.12 -4.19
C ALA A 453 14.18 -23.43 -3.46
N LEU A 454 15.08 -22.46 -3.36
CA LEU A 454 16.32 -22.60 -2.59
C LEU A 454 16.05 -22.89 -1.11
N ASN A 455 15.14 -22.13 -0.49
CA ASN A 455 14.78 -22.33 0.91
C ASN A 455 14.13 -23.70 1.15
N GLN A 456 13.35 -24.21 0.20
CA GLN A 456 12.81 -25.56 0.26
C GLN A 456 13.94 -26.61 0.27
N HIS A 457 14.91 -26.50 -0.64
CA HIS A 457 16.05 -27.43 -0.66
C HIS A 457 16.91 -27.34 0.60
N PHE A 458 17.07 -26.15 1.19
CA PHE A 458 17.75 -26.01 2.48
C PHE A 458 16.99 -26.70 3.61
N LEU A 459 15.66 -26.64 3.61
CA LEU A 459 14.82 -27.36 4.57
C LEU A 459 14.92 -28.88 4.39
N ASP A 460 14.86 -29.37 3.15
CA ASP A 460 15.00 -30.79 2.82
C ASP A 460 16.40 -31.32 3.17
N ALA A 461 17.45 -30.52 2.97
CA ALA A 461 18.79 -30.88 3.39
C ALA A 461 18.88 -31.01 4.92
N ALA A 462 18.24 -30.12 5.66
CA ALA A 462 18.22 -30.15 7.13
C ALA A 462 17.40 -31.32 7.69
N SER A 463 16.30 -31.72 7.04
CA SER A 463 15.44 -32.82 7.50
C SER A 463 16.13 -34.19 7.49
N ASN A 464 17.21 -34.35 6.72
CA ASN A 464 18.04 -35.56 6.76
C ASN A 464 18.84 -35.71 8.07
N PHE A 465 19.12 -34.61 8.77
CA PHE A 465 19.93 -34.60 9.99
C PHE A 465 19.11 -34.36 11.24
N PHE A 466 18.02 -33.61 11.13
CA PHE A 466 17.17 -33.23 12.26
C PHE A 466 15.76 -33.76 12.05
N PRO A 467 15.20 -34.53 13.01
CA PRO A 467 13.80 -34.94 12.92
C PRO A 467 12.90 -33.72 12.96
N GLU A 468 11.73 -33.82 12.33
CA GLU A 468 10.74 -32.76 12.40
C GLU A 468 10.38 -32.45 13.86
N PRO A 469 10.32 -31.15 14.23
CA PRO A 469 10.11 -30.75 15.61
C PRO A 469 8.68 -31.03 16.10
N TRP A 470 7.76 -31.39 15.19
CA TRP A 470 6.33 -31.46 15.44
C TRP A 470 5.93 -32.75 16.16
N ALA A 471 5.02 -32.62 17.12
CA ALA A 471 4.39 -33.76 17.78
C ALA A 471 2.97 -33.41 18.21
N THR A 472 2.08 -34.39 18.16
CA THR A 472 0.73 -34.26 18.69
C THR A 472 0.74 -34.45 20.20
N THR A 473 0.14 -33.54 20.95
CA THR A 473 -0.09 -33.70 22.38
C THR A 473 -1.11 -34.82 22.64
N LYS A 474 -1.22 -35.27 23.89
CA LYS A 474 -2.25 -36.26 24.29
C LYS A 474 -3.69 -35.79 24.01
N GLU A 475 -3.88 -34.48 23.90
CA GLU A 475 -5.15 -33.80 23.66
C GLU A 475 -5.45 -33.62 22.15
N GLY A 476 -4.60 -34.17 21.26
CA GLY A 476 -4.79 -34.08 19.82
C GLY A 476 -4.34 -32.76 19.18
N VAL A 477 -3.71 -31.86 19.96
CA VAL A 477 -3.25 -30.55 19.48
C VAL A 477 -1.82 -30.66 18.96
N VAL A 478 -1.52 -30.00 17.85
CA VAL A 478 -0.16 -30.00 17.31
C VAL A 478 0.76 -29.06 18.10
N GLY A 479 1.90 -29.58 18.55
CA GLY A 479 2.93 -28.85 19.27
C GLY A 479 4.34 -29.16 18.77
N ILE A 480 5.33 -28.62 19.48
CA ILE A 480 6.77 -28.73 19.20
C ILE A 480 7.45 -29.47 20.34
N ARG A 481 8.24 -30.51 20.02
CA ARG A 481 9.12 -31.20 20.96
C ARG A 481 10.26 -30.27 21.39
N PHE A 482 10.41 -30.10 22.69
CA PHE A 482 11.50 -29.34 23.30
C PHE A 482 11.88 -29.96 24.64
N GLY A 483 13.12 -30.46 24.75
CA GLY A 483 13.65 -31.01 26.01
C GLY A 483 12.81 -32.16 26.59
N GLY A 484 12.25 -33.03 25.75
CA GLY A 484 11.41 -34.17 26.17
C GLY A 484 9.92 -33.86 26.35
N ASN A 485 9.53 -32.59 26.39
CA ASN A 485 8.12 -32.16 26.49
C ASN A 485 7.60 -31.62 25.15
N VAL A 486 6.28 -31.68 24.93
CA VAL A 486 5.62 -31.10 23.76
C VAL A 486 4.97 -29.78 24.17
N MET A 487 5.43 -28.66 23.59
CA MET A 487 4.84 -27.34 23.80
C MET A 487 3.81 -27.04 22.71
N ILE A 488 2.67 -26.44 23.07
CA ILE A 488 1.66 -26.00 22.12
C ILE A 488 2.21 -24.84 21.29
N GLU A 489 2.03 -24.90 19.98
CA GLU A 489 2.40 -23.82 19.06
C GLU A 489 1.16 -23.07 18.58
N THR A 490 1.12 -21.76 18.82
CA THR A 490 0.14 -20.84 18.23
C THR A 490 0.78 -20.06 17.08
N PRO A 491 0.34 -20.26 15.81
CA PRO A 491 0.86 -19.50 14.69
C PRO A 491 0.40 -18.05 14.77
N LEU A 492 1.32 -17.14 14.42
CA LEU A 492 1.05 -15.70 14.34
C LEU A 492 1.03 -15.23 12.88
N GLY A 493 1.37 -16.09 11.92
CA GLY A 493 1.52 -15.70 10.51
C GLY A 493 2.94 -15.23 10.19
N GLY A 494 3.25 -15.07 8.90
CA GLY A 494 4.58 -14.62 8.44
C GLY A 494 5.72 -15.55 8.84
N GLY A 495 5.46 -16.85 9.06
CA GLY A 495 6.46 -17.81 9.53
C GLY A 495 6.79 -17.70 11.02
N THR A 496 6.04 -16.91 11.79
CA THR A 496 6.25 -16.74 13.24
C THR A 496 5.21 -17.48 14.05
N SER A 497 5.60 -17.91 15.24
CA SER A 497 4.73 -18.60 16.18
C SER A 497 5.11 -18.33 17.64
N ARG A 498 4.15 -18.55 18.53
CA ARG A 498 4.34 -18.48 19.97
C ARG A 498 4.22 -19.88 20.57
N LYS A 499 5.19 -20.25 21.39
CA LYS A 499 5.23 -21.52 22.11
C LYS A 499 4.66 -21.33 23.51
N LEU A 500 3.77 -22.23 23.92
CA LEU A 500 3.07 -22.21 25.20
C LEU A 500 3.14 -23.59 25.83
N GLN A 501 3.27 -23.65 27.16
CA GLN A 501 3.17 -24.92 27.89
C GLN A 501 1.72 -25.37 28.01
N GLN A 502 0.81 -24.42 28.29
CA GLN A 502 -0.62 -24.67 28.43
C GLN A 502 -1.40 -23.60 27.67
N TYR A 503 -2.50 -24.00 27.03
CA TYR A 503 -3.42 -23.10 26.39
C TYR A 503 -4.56 -22.71 27.33
N VAL A 504 -4.84 -21.40 27.42
CA VAL A 504 -6.01 -20.86 28.15
C VAL A 504 -7.00 -20.31 27.12
N PRO A 505 -8.27 -20.78 27.11
CA PRO A 505 -9.29 -20.28 26.19
C PRO A 505 -9.49 -18.77 26.28
N LEU A 506 -9.74 -18.11 25.15
CA LEU A 506 -9.83 -16.65 25.04
C LEU A 506 -10.83 -16.04 26.03
N LEU A 507 -12.00 -16.68 26.20
CA LEU A 507 -13.05 -16.19 27.09
C LEU A 507 -12.67 -16.26 28.58
N LYS A 508 -11.71 -17.13 28.94
CA LYS A 508 -11.20 -17.28 30.31
C LYS A 508 -9.98 -16.42 30.61
N ARG A 509 -9.45 -15.69 29.62
CA ARG A 509 -8.27 -14.84 29.82
C ARG A 509 -8.62 -13.55 30.52
N LYS A 510 -7.60 -12.95 31.14
CA LYS A 510 -7.68 -11.60 31.70
C LYS A 510 -8.18 -10.62 30.63
N ARG A 511 -9.19 -9.84 30.99
CA ARG A 511 -9.77 -8.79 30.16
C ARG A 511 -8.94 -7.50 30.26
N LEU A 512 -8.96 -6.72 29.18
CA LEU A 512 -8.43 -5.36 29.17
C LEU A 512 -9.44 -4.39 29.78
N ASP A 513 -8.96 -3.19 30.14
CA ASP A 513 -9.83 -2.13 30.64
C ASP A 513 -10.92 -1.79 29.60
N PRO A 514 -12.17 -1.57 30.03
CA PRO A 514 -13.25 -1.14 29.15
C PRO A 514 -12.92 0.15 28.40
N VAL A 515 -13.53 0.32 27.21
CA VAL A 515 -13.24 1.45 26.32
C VAL A 515 -13.40 2.81 27.01
N TYR A 516 -14.48 2.99 27.79
CA TYR A 516 -14.75 4.26 28.47
C TYR A 516 -13.65 4.61 29.50
N VAL A 517 -13.16 3.63 30.26
CA VAL A 517 -12.07 3.80 31.23
C VAL A 517 -10.78 4.20 30.53
N VAL A 518 -10.48 3.54 29.39
CA VAL A 518 -9.27 3.82 28.61
C VAL A 518 -9.31 5.24 28.02
N ASN A 519 -10.45 5.65 27.46
CA ASN A 519 -10.64 6.98 26.88
C ASN A 519 -10.59 8.07 27.95
N GLU A 520 -11.28 7.89 29.08
CA GLU A 520 -11.28 8.84 30.20
C GLU A 520 -9.90 9.01 30.81
N ARG A 521 -9.18 7.90 31.05
CA ARG A 521 -7.79 7.94 31.56
C ARG A 521 -6.88 8.72 30.63
N TRP A 522 -7.06 8.60 29.31
CA TRP A 522 -6.27 9.36 28.35
C TRP A 522 -6.65 10.84 28.38
N ARG A 523 -7.95 11.16 28.37
CA ARG A 523 -8.48 12.53 28.41
C ARG A 523 -7.93 13.28 29.63
N ASN A 524 -8.04 12.69 30.81
CA ASN A 524 -7.59 13.30 32.06
C ASN A 524 -6.05 13.29 32.20
N GLY A 525 -5.37 12.42 31.46
CA GLY A 525 -3.92 12.21 31.57
C GLY A 525 -3.12 12.91 30.49
N LYS A 526 -2.93 12.22 29.36
CA LYS A 526 -2.07 12.66 28.25
C LYS A 526 -2.78 13.65 27.33
N GLY A 527 -4.10 13.49 27.13
CA GLY A 527 -4.94 14.39 26.35
C GLY A 527 -4.92 15.80 26.93
N PHE A 528 -5.31 15.94 28.20
CA PHE A 528 -5.26 17.22 28.92
C PHE A 528 -3.89 17.91 28.84
N ARG A 529 -2.79 17.16 29.00
CA ARG A 529 -1.42 17.70 28.87
C ARG A 529 -1.03 18.09 27.43
N ARG A 530 -1.67 17.50 26.42
CA ARG A 530 -1.51 17.87 25.02
C ARG A 530 -2.28 19.15 24.74
N ASP A 531 -3.53 19.22 25.22
CA ASP A 531 -4.41 20.37 24.98
C ASP A 531 -3.87 21.62 25.68
N GLN A 532 -3.33 21.49 26.91
CA GLN A 532 -2.59 22.58 27.57
C GLN A 532 -1.39 23.08 26.74
N ARG A 533 -0.64 22.16 26.09
CA ARG A 533 0.48 22.55 25.23
C ARG A 533 0.02 23.24 23.96
N ARG A 534 -1.09 22.79 23.37
CA ARG A 534 -1.69 23.39 22.18
C ARG A 534 -2.18 24.81 22.46
N MET A 535 -2.89 24.99 23.58
CA MET A 535 -3.31 26.31 24.09
C MET A 535 -2.11 27.23 24.36
N ALA A 536 -1.03 26.70 24.96
CA ALA A 536 0.19 27.47 25.17
C ALA A 536 0.95 27.83 23.88
N ALA A 537 0.75 27.06 22.80
CA ALA A 537 1.36 27.29 21.49
C ALA A 537 0.54 28.22 20.58
N GLY A 538 -0.65 28.65 21.00
CA GLY A 538 -1.52 29.56 20.22
C GLY A 538 -2.19 28.92 19.01
N GLU A 539 -2.21 27.58 18.91
CA GLU A 539 -2.93 26.86 17.87
C GLU A 539 -4.43 26.80 18.24
N ASN A 540 -5.21 27.80 17.80
CA ASN A 540 -6.67 27.76 17.90
C ASN A 540 -7.24 26.64 17.02
N GLU A 541 -8.25 25.96 17.55
CA GLU A 541 -9.04 24.95 16.85
C GLU A 541 -10.00 25.62 15.87
N ASP A 542 -9.62 25.69 14.61
CA ASP A 542 -10.58 25.69 13.50
C ASP A 542 -10.40 24.36 12.76
N GLU A 543 -11.19 23.35 13.17
CA GLU A 543 -11.41 22.07 12.47
C GLU A 543 -12.89 21.93 12.11
#